data_AF-A0A976IE39-F1
#
_entry.id   AF-A0A976IE39-F1
#
_cell.length_a   1.000
_cell.length_b   1.000
_cell.length_c   1.000
_cell.angle_alpha   90.00
_cell.angle_beta   90.00
_cell.angle_gamma   90.00
#
_symmetry.space_group_name_H-M   'P 1'
#
loop_
_entity.id
_entity.type
_entity.pdbx_description
1 polymer ?
#
loop_
_entity_poly.entity_id
_entity_poly.type
_entity_poly.pdbx_seq_one_letter_code
_entity_poly.pdbx_strand_id
1 'polypeptide(L)'
;MIVYADDADFVCQSAEIASVIETEAPAALAKWSLQMNTSMTDHTIPNPQSNRITRAKDRGWRITRKLASLLGDVEDVSGRKNLATAALHRISVLRSLENFLRRQLRKDIGVHYPDTISNDKIYNRTKAEPLRFLLASQPMEPF
;
A
#
# COMPACT_ATOMS: atom_id res chain seq x y z
N MET A 1 22.10 23.85 0.32
CA MET A 1 21.42 24.05 1.61
C MET A 1 20.00 24.44 1.30
N ILE A 2 19.03 23.78 1.91
CA ILE A 2 17.60 24.07 1.76
C ILE A 2 17.11 24.41 3.18
N VAL A 3 16.47 25.57 3.35
CA VAL A 3 16.04 26.05 4.68
C VAL A 3 14.59 26.43 4.62
N TYR A 4 13.82 26.02 5.63
CA TYR A 4 12.44 26.41 5.82
C TYR A 4 12.14 26.54 7.31
N ALA A 5 11.71 27.72 7.75
CA ALA A 5 11.50 28.03 9.16
C ALA A 5 12.73 27.66 10.02
N ASP A 6 12.58 26.72 10.95
CA ASP A 6 13.62 26.19 11.83
C ASP A 6 14.36 24.96 11.28
N ASP A 7 13.87 24.39 10.17
CA ASP A 7 14.47 23.23 9.51
C ASP A 7 15.54 23.65 8.48
N ALA A 8 16.71 23.02 8.54
CA ALA A 8 17.79 23.20 7.56
C ALA A 8 18.33 21.84 7.07
N ASP A 9 18.29 21.63 5.75
CA ASP A 9 18.82 20.44 5.10
C ASP A 9 20.11 20.73 4.34
N PHE A 10 21.06 19.79 4.46
CA PHE A 10 22.31 19.79 3.73
C PHE A 10 22.39 18.60 2.79
N VAL A 11 22.72 18.86 1.53
CA VAL A 11 23.05 17.82 0.55
C VAL A 11 24.56 17.84 0.38
N CYS A 12 25.22 16.83 0.95
CA CYS A 12 26.67 16.70 0.97
C CYS A 12 27.11 15.58 0.03
N GLN A 13 28.24 15.77 -0.65
CA GLN A 13 28.84 14.73 -1.51
C GLN A 13 29.68 13.72 -0.71
N SER A 14 30.14 14.09 0.49
CA SER A 14 30.94 13.25 1.39
C SER A 14 30.31 13.22 2.78
N ALA A 15 30.35 12.06 3.44
CA ALA A 15 29.92 11.88 4.82
C ALA A 15 30.76 12.71 5.80
N GLU A 16 32.03 12.93 5.48
CA GLU A 16 32.96 13.72 6.32
C GLU A 16 32.49 15.17 6.46
N ILE A 17 31.96 15.76 5.37
CA ILE A 17 31.42 17.12 5.39
C ILE A 17 30.18 17.18 6.29
N ALA A 18 29.32 16.16 6.24
CA ALA A 18 28.15 16.09 7.10
C ALA A 18 28.55 15.99 8.60
N SER A 19 29.57 15.19 8.93
CA SER A 19 30.08 15.09 10.31
C SER A 19 30.71 16.39 10.82
N VAL A 20 31.41 17.13 9.95
CA VAL A 20 31.94 18.45 10.31
C VAL A 20 30.80 19.42 10.62
N ILE A 21 29.77 19.46 9.77
CA ILE A 21 28.59 20.32 9.99
C ILE A 21 27.91 19.95 11.31
N GLU A 22 27.72 18.66 11.60
CA GLU A 22 27.10 18.20 12.83
C GLU A 22 27.91 18.59 14.09
N THR A 23 29.23 18.58 13.98
CA THR A 23 30.13 18.93 15.10
C THR A 23 30.18 20.45 15.34
N GLU A 24 30.23 21.25 14.28
CA GLU A 24 30.44 22.70 14.37
C GLU A 24 29.12 23.49 14.50
N ALA A 25 28.01 22.96 13.99
CA ALA A 25 26.71 23.65 13.99
C ALA A 25 26.20 24.02 15.39
N PRO A 26 26.30 23.17 16.44
CA PRO A 26 25.85 23.54 17.77
C PRO A 26 26.57 24.78 18.33
N ALA A 27 27.90 24.86 18.14
CA ALA A 27 28.69 26.00 18.59
C ALA A 27 28.38 27.27 17.78
N ALA A 28 28.13 27.13 16.48
CA ALA A 28 27.72 28.24 15.63
C ALA A 28 26.34 28.79 16.02
N LEU A 29 25.37 27.91 16.27
CA LEU A 29 23.99 28.27 16.66
C LEU A 29 23.93 28.87 18.07
N ALA A 30 24.76 28.37 18.99
CA ALA A 30 24.83 28.88 20.36
C ALA A 30 25.21 30.37 20.44
N LYS A 31 26.00 30.89 19.46
CA LYS A 31 26.33 32.32 19.36
C LYS A 31 25.10 33.22 19.20
N TRP A 32 24.03 32.65 18.66
CA TRP A 32 22.74 33.32 18.45
C TRP A 32 21.69 32.87 19.48
N SER A 33 22.13 32.24 20.57
CA SER A 33 21.26 31.63 21.59
C SER A 33 20.28 30.58 21.03
N LEU A 34 20.66 29.92 19.92
CA LEU A 34 19.90 28.83 19.32
C LEU A 34 20.48 27.48 19.74
N GLN A 35 19.61 26.49 19.96
CA GLN A 35 19.99 25.12 20.32
C GLN A 35 19.58 24.15 19.20
N MET A 36 20.53 23.37 18.70
CA MET A 36 20.27 22.34 17.70
C MET A 36 19.59 21.12 18.33
N ASN A 37 18.54 20.62 17.68
CA ASN A 37 17.88 19.39 18.10
C ASN A 37 18.54 18.15 17.49
N THR A 38 19.50 17.57 18.21
CA THR A 38 20.22 16.37 17.78
C THR A 38 19.31 15.15 17.62
N SER A 39 18.22 15.04 18.39
CA SER A 39 17.29 13.91 18.30
C SER A 39 16.45 13.89 17.01
N MET A 40 16.30 15.04 16.35
CA MET A 40 15.61 15.19 15.07
C MET A 40 16.57 15.22 13.88
N THR A 41 17.88 15.22 14.11
CA THR A 41 18.88 15.28 13.05
C THR A 41 19.10 13.88 12.47
N ASP A 42 18.63 13.67 11.23
CA ASP A 42 18.70 12.38 10.54
C ASP A 42 19.69 12.44 9.36
N HIS A 43 20.61 11.47 9.27
CA HIS A 43 21.49 11.30 8.11
C HIS A 43 20.90 10.31 7.13
N THR A 44 20.76 10.73 5.86
CA THR A 44 20.26 9.85 4.81
C THR A 44 21.27 9.76 3.67
N ILE A 45 21.68 8.53 3.33
CA ILE A 45 22.54 8.26 2.18
C ILE A 45 21.64 7.76 1.04
N PRO A 46 21.31 8.59 0.04
CA PRO A 46 20.57 8.11 -1.13
C PRO A 46 21.49 7.23 -1.97
N ASN A 47 21.09 5.99 -2.25
CA ASN A 47 21.85 5.10 -3.14
C ASN A 47 21.51 5.41 -4.61
N PRO A 48 22.45 5.94 -5.42
CA PRO A 48 22.18 6.28 -6.82
C PRO A 48 22.21 5.07 -7.77
N GLN A 49 22.83 3.94 -7.40
CA GLN A 49 23.02 2.75 -8.27
C GLN A 49 21.87 1.73 -8.21
N SER A 50 20.64 2.18 -8.00
CA SER A 50 19.51 1.26 -7.88
C SER A 50 18.82 1.02 -9.23
N ASN A 51 19.22 -0.06 -9.93
CA ASN A 51 18.44 -0.66 -11.02
C ASN A 51 17.00 -0.91 -10.54
N ARG A 52 16.01 -0.90 -11.44
CA ARG A 52 14.57 -1.07 -11.11
C ARG A 52 14.29 -2.31 -10.24
N ILE A 53 15.15 -3.33 -10.33
CA ILE A 53 15.09 -4.60 -9.57
C ILE A 53 15.69 -4.45 -8.16
N THR A 54 16.76 -3.66 -7.98
CA THR A 54 17.42 -3.46 -6.67
C THR A 54 16.73 -2.39 -5.81
N ARG A 55 15.91 -1.51 -6.41
CA ARG A 55 15.11 -0.47 -5.70
C ARG A 55 14.12 -1.03 -4.69
N ALA A 56 13.69 -2.27 -4.88
CA ALA A 56 12.75 -2.91 -3.97
C ALA A 56 13.42 -3.37 -2.66
N LYS A 57 14.72 -3.71 -2.71
CA LYS A 57 15.49 -4.26 -1.59
C LYS A 57 16.23 -3.18 -0.79
N ASP A 58 16.67 -2.10 -1.44
CA ASP A 58 17.45 -1.05 -0.79
C ASP A 58 16.59 0.20 -0.54
N ARG A 59 15.80 0.16 0.53
CA ARG A 59 14.88 1.23 0.92
C ARG A 59 15.20 1.80 2.29
N GLY A 60 16.48 1.97 2.63
CA GLY A 60 16.87 2.64 3.87
C GLY A 60 16.20 4.01 4.05
N TRP A 61 15.98 4.74 2.95
CA TRP A 61 15.26 6.02 2.94
C TRP A 61 13.76 5.92 3.34
N ARG A 62 13.13 4.75 3.28
CA ARG A 62 11.73 4.56 3.75
C ARG A 62 11.58 4.51 5.26
N ILE A 63 12.69 4.43 5.97
CA ILE A 63 12.71 4.44 7.44
C ILE A 63 13.03 5.84 7.96
N THR A 64 13.52 6.75 7.11
CA THR A 64 13.87 8.11 7.52
C THR A 64 12.64 8.99 7.59
N ARG A 65 12.49 9.80 8.65
CA ARG A 65 11.26 10.59 8.89
C ARG A 65 10.82 11.41 7.69
N LYS A 66 11.77 12.09 7.04
CA LYS A 66 11.50 13.04 5.97
C LYS A 66 11.26 12.40 4.61
N LEU A 67 12.17 11.53 4.14
CA LEU A 67 12.02 10.90 2.83
C LEU A 67 10.95 9.82 2.82
N ALA A 68 10.73 9.11 3.94
CA ALA A 68 9.64 8.15 4.04
C ALA A 68 8.27 8.84 3.87
N SER A 69 8.06 9.97 4.56
CA SER A 69 6.81 10.73 4.41
C SER A 69 6.69 11.33 3.01
N LEU A 70 7.75 11.92 2.47
CA LEU A 70 7.67 12.64 1.19
C LEU A 70 7.55 11.72 -0.03
N LEU A 71 8.24 10.57 -0.02
CA LEU A 71 8.33 9.66 -1.17
C LEU A 71 7.65 8.30 -0.92
N GLY A 72 7.04 8.08 0.25
CA GLY A 72 6.33 6.84 0.57
C GLY A 72 4.85 6.87 0.18
N ASP A 73 4.22 8.04 0.26
CA ASP A 73 2.77 8.17 0.22
C ASP A 73 2.16 7.85 -1.15
N VAL A 74 2.78 8.30 -2.25
CA VAL A 74 2.24 8.08 -3.60
C VAL A 74 2.31 6.60 -3.99
N GLU A 75 3.44 5.96 -3.72
CA GLU A 75 3.67 4.54 -3.98
C GLU A 75 2.81 3.65 -3.08
N ASP A 76 2.63 4.00 -1.80
CA ASP A 76 1.73 3.29 -0.89
C ASP A 76 0.27 3.40 -1.36
N VAL A 77 -0.18 4.61 -1.71
CA VAL A 77 -1.51 4.83 -2.26
C VAL A 77 -1.70 4.06 -3.58
N SER A 78 -0.72 4.04 -4.45
CA SER A 78 -0.74 3.27 -5.70
C SER A 78 -0.81 1.76 -5.45
N GLY A 79 -0.01 1.25 -4.51
CA GLY A 79 -0.03 -0.16 -4.08
C GLY A 79 -1.39 -0.59 -3.54
N ARG A 80 -1.97 0.21 -2.64
CA ARG A 80 -3.31 -0.04 -2.09
C ARG A 80 -4.39 -0.02 -3.17
N LYS A 81 -4.33 0.92 -4.12
CA LYS A 81 -5.26 0.98 -5.26
C LYS A 81 -5.18 -0.26 -6.13
N ASN A 82 -3.98 -0.75 -6.43
CA ASN A 82 -3.79 -1.96 -7.22
C ASN A 82 -4.36 -3.19 -6.50
N LEU A 83 -4.09 -3.32 -5.20
CA LEU A 83 -4.60 -4.43 -4.38
C LEU A 83 -6.13 -4.39 -4.28
N ALA A 84 -6.70 -3.21 -4.04
CA ALA A 84 -8.15 -3.02 -4.01
C ALA A 84 -8.79 -3.35 -5.37
N THR A 85 -8.18 -2.91 -6.48
CA THR A 85 -8.65 -3.20 -7.84
C THR A 85 -8.63 -4.70 -8.11
N ALA A 86 -7.56 -5.41 -7.75
CA ALA A 86 -7.46 -6.85 -7.90
C ALA A 86 -8.51 -7.60 -7.07
N ALA A 87 -8.73 -7.18 -5.82
CA ALA A 87 -9.76 -7.75 -4.95
C ALA A 87 -11.17 -7.52 -5.52
N LEU A 88 -11.49 -6.31 -5.97
CA LEU A 88 -12.77 -5.97 -6.59
C LEU A 88 -12.99 -6.74 -7.90
N HIS A 89 -11.95 -6.92 -8.71
CA HIS A 89 -12.02 -7.72 -9.93
C HIS A 89 -12.40 -9.17 -9.62
N ARG A 90 -11.78 -9.79 -8.60
CA ARG A 90 -12.15 -11.14 -8.13
C ARG A 90 -13.64 -11.21 -7.75
N ILE A 91 -14.11 -10.25 -6.93
CA ILE A 91 -15.52 -10.19 -6.51
C ILE A 91 -16.47 -10.04 -7.72
N SER A 92 -16.08 -9.24 -8.72
CA SER A 92 -16.87 -9.04 -9.95
C SER A 92 -17.02 -10.33 -10.77
N VAL A 93 -15.91 -11.05 -10.97
CA VAL A 93 -15.91 -12.36 -11.67
C VAL A 93 -16.79 -13.37 -10.94
N LEU A 94 -16.65 -13.44 -9.61
CA LEU A 94 -17.45 -14.34 -8.78
C LEU A 94 -18.94 -14.05 -8.87
N ARG A 95 -19.33 -12.76 -8.81
CA ARG A 95 -20.72 -12.35 -9.01
C ARG A 95 -21.26 -12.79 -10.38
N SER A 96 -20.43 -12.68 -11.41
CA SER A 96 -20.80 -13.07 -12.78
C SER A 96 -21.00 -14.59 -12.90
N LEU A 97 -20.08 -15.39 -12.32
CA LEU A 97 -20.19 -16.84 -12.26
C LEU A 97 -21.41 -17.30 -11.46
N GLU A 98 -21.67 -16.68 -10.32
CA GLU A 98 -22.82 -17.01 -9.49
C GLU A 98 -24.14 -16.69 -10.20
N ASN A 99 -24.21 -15.58 -10.93
CA ASN A 99 -25.35 -15.27 -11.78
C ASN A 99 -25.55 -16.28 -12.91
N PHE A 100 -24.46 -16.76 -13.52
CA PHE A 100 -24.53 -17.81 -14.53
C PHE A 100 -25.06 -19.12 -13.93
N LEU A 101 -24.54 -19.55 -12.78
CA LEU A 101 -25.00 -20.75 -12.07
C LEU A 101 -26.51 -20.66 -11.77
N ARG A 102 -26.98 -19.54 -11.23
CA ARG A 102 -28.41 -19.34 -10.95
C ARG A 102 -29.29 -19.36 -12.20
N ARG A 103 -28.75 -19.01 -13.37
CA ARG A 103 -29.48 -19.14 -14.65
C ARG A 103 -29.57 -20.60 -15.07
N GLN A 104 -28.49 -21.38 -14.92
CA GLN A 104 -28.51 -22.81 -15.23
C GLN A 104 -29.44 -23.58 -14.30
N LEU A 105 -29.38 -23.32 -12.98
CA LEU A 105 -30.27 -23.96 -12.01
C LEU A 105 -31.74 -23.67 -12.31
N ARG A 106 -32.10 -22.45 -12.75
CA ARG A 106 -33.48 -22.13 -13.17
C ARG A 106 -33.93 -22.95 -14.37
N LYS A 107 -33.07 -23.14 -15.37
CA LYS A 107 -33.36 -23.97 -16.54
C LYS A 107 -33.58 -25.44 -16.14
N ASP A 108 -32.74 -25.95 -15.25
CA ASP A 108 -32.79 -27.34 -14.79
C ASP A 108 -34.09 -27.66 -14.04
N ILE A 109 -34.57 -26.72 -13.21
CA ILE A 109 -35.88 -26.85 -12.53
C ILE A 109 -37.08 -26.41 -13.38
N GLY A 110 -36.87 -26.10 -14.67
CA GLY A 110 -37.92 -25.72 -15.62
C GLY A 110 -38.55 -24.34 -15.38
N VAL A 111 -37.88 -23.43 -14.68
CA VAL A 111 -38.37 -22.05 -14.47
C VAL A 111 -37.95 -21.17 -15.64
N HIS A 112 -38.94 -20.81 -16.45
CA HIS A 112 -38.80 -19.91 -17.60
C HIS A 112 -39.63 -18.66 -17.40
N TYR A 113 -39.22 -17.56 -18.04
CA TYR A 113 -40.07 -16.35 -18.07
C TYR A 113 -41.45 -16.72 -18.65
N PRO A 114 -42.57 -16.22 -18.08
CA PRO A 114 -42.68 -15.17 -17.06
C PRO A 114 -42.56 -15.64 -15.60
N ASP A 115 -42.40 -16.95 -15.35
CA ASP A 115 -42.34 -17.49 -13.99
C ASP A 115 -41.08 -17.00 -13.26
N THR A 116 -41.27 -16.61 -12.00
CA THR A 116 -40.19 -16.10 -11.15
C THR A 116 -40.03 -16.95 -9.90
N ILE A 117 -38.78 -17.11 -9.47
CA ILE A 117 -38.43 -17.83 -8.25
C ILE A 117 -37.29 -17.09 -7.54
N SER A 118 -37.43 -16.92 -6.23
CA SER A 118 -36.41 -16.29 -5.38
C SER A 118 -35.14 -17.12 -5.34
N ASN A 119 -33.98 -16.48 -5.25
CA ASN A 119 -32.68 -17.16 -5.21
C ASN A 119 -32.60 -18.22 -4.09
N ASP A 120 -33.11 -17.93 -2.90
CA ASP A 120 -33.04 -18.87 -1.76
C ASP A 120 -33.85 -20.15 -2.03
N LYS A 121 -35.03 -20.01 -2.64
CA LYS A 121 -35.83 -21.16 -3.07
C LYS A 121 -35.15 -21.99 -4.16
N ILE A 122 -34.35 -21.38 -5.05
CA ILE A 122 -33.55 -22.12 -6.04
C ILE A 122 -32.55 -23.01 -5.32
N TYR A 123 -31.73 -22.41 -4.44
CA TYR A 123 -30.68 -23.13 -3.72
C TYR A 123 -31.25 -24.23 -2.82
N ASN A 124 -32.35 -23.97 -2.12
CA ASN A 124 -33.02 -24.98 -1.29
C ASN A 124 -33.57 -26.15 -2.12
N ARG A 125 -34.11 -25.88 -3.31
CA ARG A 125 -34.69 -26.91 -4.19
C ARG A 125 -33.63 -27.74 -4.90
N THR A 126 -32.53 -27.12 -5.31
CA THR A 126 -31.42 -27.81 -6.00
C THR A 126 -30.37 -28.38 -5.03
N LYS A 127 -30.51 -28.15 -3.72
CA LYS A 127 -29.51 -28.46 -2.68
C LYS A 127 -28.11 -27.93 -3.00
N ALA A 128 -28.05 -26.86 -3.79
CA ALA A 128 -26.80 -26.25 -4.22
C ALA A 128 -26.49 -25.05 -3.33
N GLU A 129 -25.21 -24.71 -3.18
CA GLU A 129 -24.78 -23.56 -2.38
C GLU A 129 -24.26 -22.41 -3.24
N PRO A 130 -24.47 -21.16 -2.81
CA PRO A 130 -23.82 -19.99 -3.38
C PRO A 130 -22.28 -20.07 -3.40
N LEU A 131 -21.67 -19.79 -4.55
CA LEU A 131 -20.20 -19.79 -4.72
C LEU A 131 -19.47 -18.84 -3.76
N ARG A 132 -20.13 -17.80 -3.26
CA ARG A 132 -19.57 -16.89 -2.25
C ARG A 132 -19.19 -17.56 -0.93
N PHE A 133 -19.87 -18.66 -0.55
CA PHE A 133 -19.54 -19.38 0.67
C PHE A 133 -18.22 -20.15 0.56
N LEU A 134 -17.88 -20.62 -0.64
CA LEU A 134 -16.60 -21.30 -0.90
C LEU A 134 -15.38 -20.39 -0.67
N LEU A 135 -15.55 -19.07 -0.80
CA LEU A 135 -14.48 -18.10 -0.52
C LEU A 135 -14.41 -17.71 0.95
N ALA A 136 -15.56 -17.64 1.63
CA ALA A 136 -15.60 -17.37 3.07
C ALA A 136 -14.97 -18.52 3.88
N SER A 137 -14.96 -19.73 3.32
CA SER A 137 -14.30 -20.90 3.90
C SER A 137 -12.80 -21.03 3.56
N GLN A 138 -12.24 -20.15 2.71
CA GLN A 138 -10.80 -20.19 2.39
C GLN A 138 -10.03 -19.42 3.46
N PRO A 139 -9.06 -20.03 4.18
CA PRO A 139 -8.18 -19.28 5.06
C PRO A 139 -7.38 -18.27 4.22
N MET A 140 -7.32 -17.02 4.69
CA MET A 140 -6.43 -16.02 4.12
C MET A 140 -4.99 -16.46 4.38
N GLU A 141 -4.36 -17.08 3.39
CA GLU A 141 -2.92 -17.35 3.43
C GLU A 141 -2.17 -16.00 3.56
N PRO A 142 -1.28 -15.85 4.56
CA PRO A 142 -0.50 -14.64 4.72
C PRO A 142 0.50 -14.52 3.57
N PHE A 143 0.53 -13.34 2.93
CA PHE A 143 1.55 -12.94 1.96
C PHE A 143 2.83 -12.48 2.67
#